data_AF-A0A7C5PPZ3-F1
#
_entry.id   AF-A0A7C5PPZ3-F1
#
_cell.length_a   1.000
_cell.length_b   1.000
_cell.length_c   1.000
_cell.angle_alpha   90.00
_cell.angle_beta   90.00
_cell.angle_gamma   90.00
#
_symmetry.space_group_name_H-M   'P 1'
#
loop_
_entity.id
_entity.type
_entity.pdbx_description
1 polymer ?
#
loop_
_entity_poly.entity_id
_entity_poly.type
_entity_poly.pdbx_seq_one_letter_code
_entity_poly.pdbx_strand_id
1 'polypeptide(L)' 'MSETTLTLNARQHGKLGVVHCGVTRDGFIAVCGEPRDIADGEEILFEKVGIKATRKGNEYTFTRVN' A
#
# COMPACT_ATOMS: atom_id res chain seq x y z
N MET A 1 -8.38 -18.25 3.84
CA MET A 1 -9.16 -17.03 3.55
C MET A 1 -8.13 -15.92 3.40
N SER A 2 -7.86 -15.46 2.18
CA SER A 2 -6.79 -14.49 1.91
C SER A 2 -7.21 -13.09 2.35
N GLU A 3 -6.38 -12.44 3.17
CA GLU A 3 -6.52 -11.03 3.52
C GLU A 3 -6.50 -10.20 2.23
N THR A 4 -7.62 -9.53 1.95
CA THR A 4 -7.79 -8.67 0.76
C THR A 4 -7.33 -7.24 1.01
N THR A 5 -7.03 -6.92 2.27
CA THR A 5 -6.58 -5.61 2.74
C THR A 5 -5.42 -5.75 3.71
N LEU A 6 -4.53 -4.78 3.71
CA LEU A 6 -3.39 -4.68 4.61
C LEU A 6 -3.25 -3.22 5.02
N THR A 7 -3.25 -2.95 6.32
CA THR A 7 -3.04 -1.61 6.87
C THR A 7 -1.66 -1.50 7.50
N LEU A 8 -0.92 -0.46 7.15
CA LEU A 8 0.42 -0.18 7.65
C LEU A 8 0.54 1.28 8.09
N ASN A 9 1.47 1.54 9.01
CA ASN A 9 1.97 2.87 9.33
C ASN A 9 3.36 3.06 8.72
N ALA A 10 3.90 4.28 8.85
CA ALA A 10 5.28 4.55 8.43
C ALA A 10 6.29 3.59 9.06
N ARG A 11 7.30 3.21 8.27
CA ARG A 11 8.37 2.26 8.60
C ARG A 11 7.88 0.82 8.82
N GLN A 12 6.70 0.48 8.33
CA GLN A 12 6.18 -0.88 8.39
C GLN A 12 6.11 -1.50 6.99
N HIS A 13 6.13 -2.83 6.95
CA HIS A 13 5.95 -3.61 5.75
C HIS A 13 5.08 -4.83 6.05
N GLY A 14 4.38 -5.30 5.02
CA GLY A 14 3.55 -6.49 5.10
C GLY A 14 3.39 -7.12 3.72
N LYS A 15 2.55 -8.16 3.64
CA LYS A 15 2.25 -8.82 2.38
C LYS A 15 0.75 -8.97 2.21
N LEU A 16 0.29 -8.75 0.99
CA LEU A 16 -1.08 -9.02 0.59
C LEU A 16 -1.04 -10.22 -0.37
N GLY A 17 -1.18 -11.42 0.20
CA GLY A 17 -0.82 -12.67 -0.48
C GLY A 17 0.69 -12.76 -0.76
N VAL A 18 1.06 -12.76 -2.05
CA VAL A 18 2.47 -12.77 -2.50
C VAL A 18 3.04 -11.38 -2.77
N VAL A 19 2.20 -10.34 -2.77
CA VAL A 19 2.63 -8.97 -3.07
C VAL A 19 3.17 -8.32 -1.81
N HIS A 20 4.42 -7.83 -1.87
CA HIS A 20 5.03 -7.08 -0.79
C HIS A 20 4.56 -5.62 -0.83
N CYS A 21 4.07 -5.11 0.30
CA CYS A 21 3.70 -3.71 0.46
C CYS A 21 4.50 -3.11 1.63
N GLY A 22 4.93 -1.88 1.49
CA GLY A 22 5.66 -1.19 2.55
C GLY A 22 5.45 0.31 2.52
N VAL A 23 5.58 0.91 3.70
CA VAL A 23 5.60 2.35 3.90
C VAL A 23 6.98 2.69 4.45
N THR A 24 7.85 3.29 3.65
CA THR A 24 9.24 3.55 4.06
C THR A 24 9.32 4.74 5.01
N ARG A 25 8.61 5.82 4.67
CA ARG A 25 8.49 7.07 5.43
C ARG A 25 7.13 7.68 5.16
N ASP A 26 6.77 8.72 5.90
CA ASP A 26 5.50 9.41 5.66
C ASP A 26 5.41 9.92 4.22
N GLY A 27 4.31 9.59 3.56
CA GLY A 27 4.00 9.92 2.18
C GLY A 27 4.77 9.11 1.15
N PHE A 28 5.44 8.02 1.51
CA PHE A 28 6.20 7.21 0.57
C PHE A 28 5.94 5.72 0.78
N ILE A 29 5.42 5.08 -0.26
CA ILE A 29 5.06 3.65 -0.26
C ILE A 29 5.82 2.91 -1.36
N ALA A 30 5.95 1.59 -1.19
CA ALA A 30 6.45 0.69 -2.21
C ALA A 30 5.56 -0.55 -2.29
N VAL A 31 5.13 -0.89 -3.51
CA VAL A 31 4.33 -2.10 -3.79
C VAL A 31 5.05 -2.93 -4.83
N CYS A 32 5.39 -4.18 -4.49
CA CYS A 32 6.16 -5.08 -5.36
C CYS A 32 7.48 -4.46 -5.88
N GLY A 33 8.12 -3.62 -5.06
CA GLY A 33 9.33 -2.90 -5.46
C GLY A 33 9.11 -1.66 -6.34
N GLU A 34 7.87 -1.30 -6.66
CA GLU A 34 7.52 -0.04 -7.32
C GLU A 34 7.26 1.05 -6.25
N PRO A 35 8.16 2.03 -6.08
CA PRO A 35 7.97 3.13 -5.15
C PRO A 35 7.06 4.23 -5.71
N ARG A 36 6.26 4.86 -4.84
CA ARG A 36 5.44 6.04 -5.14
C ARG A 36 5.36 6.96 -3.93
N ASP A 37 5.34 8.27 -4.19
CA ASP A 37 4.86 9.24 -3.20
C ASP A 37 3.31 9.22 -3.18
N ILE A 38 2.72 9.43 -2.00
CA ILE A 38 1.27 9.49 -1.79
C ILE A 38 0.92 10.55 -0.76
N ALA A 39 0.10 11.53 -1.16
CA ALA A 39 -0.40 12.58 -0.31
C ALA A 39 -1.49 12.08 0.64
N ASP A 40 -1.76 12.83 1.71
CA ASP A 40 -2.87 12.51 2.60
C ASP A 40 -4.22 12.65 1.86
N GLY A 41 -5.11 11.67 2.03
CA GLY A 41 -6.37 11.56 1.31
C GLY A 41 -6.25 11.05 -0.14
N GLU A 42 -5.03 10.80 -0.63
CA GLU A 42 -4.80 10.30 -1.99
C GLU A 42 -4.98 8.78 -2.08
N GLU A 43 -5.33 8.33 -3.29
CA GLU A 43 -5.44 6.93 -3.67
C GLU A 43 -4.65 6.69 -4.97
N ILE A 44 -3.85 5.61 -4.99
CA ILE A 44 -3.02 5.21 -6.12
C ILE A 44 -3.29 3.76 -6.48
N LEU A 45 -3.47 3.48 -7.77
CA LEU A 45 -3.62 2.12 -8.31
C LEU A 45 -2.29 1.63 -8.92
N PHE A 46 -1.82 0.48 -8.44
CA PHE A 46 -0.71 -0.28 -9.03
C PHE A 46 -1.29 -1.33 -9.98
N GLU A 47 -1.59 -0.91 -11.22
CA GLU A 47 -2.31 -1.71 -12.22
C GLU A 47 -1.67 -3.08 -12.48
N LYS A 48 -0.33 -3.14 -12.54
CA LYS A 48 0.42 -4.38 -12.83
C LYS A 48 0.17 -5.51 -11.82
N VAL A 49 -0.20 -5.16 -10.59
CA VAL A 49 -0.38 -6.12 -9.48
C VAL A 49 -1.78 -6.08 -8.89
N GLY A 50 -2.68 -5.24 -9.41
CA GLY A 50 -4.05 -5.12 -8.92
C GLY A 50 -4.13 -4.68 -7.46
N ILE A 51 -3.23 -3.79 -7.02
CA ILE A 51 -3.23 -3.25 -5.65
C ILE A 51 -3.57 -1.79 -5.67
N LYS A 52 -4.51 -1.40 -4.83
CA LYS A 52 -4.89 -0.02 -4.57
C LYS A 52 -4.36 0.41 -3.22
N ALA A 53 -3.63 1.51 -3.17
CA ALA A 53 -3.09 2.09 -1.95
C ALA A 53 -3.81 3.40 -1.64
N THR A 54 -4.27 3.57 -0.40
CA THR A 54 -4.93 4.80 0.06
C THR A 54 -4.22 5.27 1.32
N ARG A 55 -4.03 6.59 1.47
CA ARG A 55 -3.49 7.19 2.70
C ARG A 55 -4.55 8.00 3.44
N LYS A 56 -4.62 7.83 4.76
CA LYS A 56 -5.42 8.64 5.69
C LYS A 56 -4.59 8.99 6.93
N GLY A 57 -4.10 10.22 6.99
CA GLY A 57 -3.17 10.70 8.01
C GLY A 57 -1.87 9.91 8.02
N ASN A 58 -1.68 9.11 9.07
CA ASN A 58 -0.53 8.23 9.30
C ASN A 58 -0.79 6.77 8.90
N GLU A 59 -2.01 6.45 8.45
CA GLU A 59 -2.43 5.11 8.08
C GLU A 59 -2.43 4.92 6.55
N TYR A 60 -1.94 3.77 6.09
CA TYR A 60 -1.84 3.39 4.69
C TYR A 60 -2.53 2.06 4.49
N THR A 61 -3.57 2.04 3.67
CA THR A 61 -4.34 0.84 3.36
C THR A 61 -4.01 0.36 1.97
N PHE A 62 -3.58 -0.89 1.84
CA PHE A 62 -3.37 -1.59 0.58
C PHE A 62 -4.50 -2.58 0.40
N THR A 63 -5.24 -2.49 -0.70
CA THR A 63 -6.38 -3.36 -1.00
C THR A 63 -6.17 -4.03 -2.35
N ARG A 64 -6.46 -5.33 -2.44
CA ARG A 64 -6.49 -6.02 -3.73
C ARG A 64 -7.78 -5.69 -4.47
N VAL A 65 -7.65 -5.15 -5.67
CA VAL A 65 -8.75 -4.95 -6.62
C VAL A 65 -8.68 -6.10 -7.61
N ASN A 66 -9.59 -7.06 -7.46
CA ASN A 66 -9.81 -8.15 -8.41
C ASN A 66 -10.57 -7.66 -9.64
#